data_AF-A0A1Z4EPG9-F1
#
_entry.id   AF-A0A1Z4EPG9-F1
#
_cell.length_a   1.000
_cell.length_b   1.000
_cell.length_c   1.000
_cell.angle_alpha   90.00
_cell.angle_beta   90.00
_cell.angle_gamma   90.00
#
_symmetry.space_group_name_H-M   'P 1'
#
loop_
_entity.id
_entity.type
_entity.pdbx_description
1 polymer ?
#
loop_
_entity_poly.entity_id
_entity_poly.type
_entity_poly.pdbx_seq_one_letter_code
_entity_poly.pdbx_strand_id
1 'polypeptide(L)' 'MTATRVRVIPKGPVLVSGPVRIEMPDGQVVESDRFMVAICSCSRSKQYPLCDTSHRRCRSIKDFVPEAN' A
#
# COMPACT_ATOMS: atom_id res chain seq x y z
N MET A 1 -13.34 -15.10 13.46
CA MET A 1 -12.20 -14.53 12.73
C MET A 1 -12.56 -13.08 12.41
N THR A 2 -11.93 -12.12 13.09
CA THR A 2 -12.10 -10.70 12.75
C THR A 2 -11.37 -10.43 11.44
N ALA A 3 -12.07 -9.89 10.44
CA ALA A 3 -11.44 -9.52 9.18
C ALA A 3 -10.45 -8.37 9.41
N THR A 4 -9.25 -8.47 8.83
CA THR A 4 -8.32 -7.35 8.78
C THR A 4 -8.91 -6.23 7.93
N ARG A 5 -8.98 -5.02 8.46
CA ARG A 5 -9.46 -3.86 7.70
C ARG A 5 -8.40 -3.43 6.68
N VAL A 6 -8.79 -3.40 5.42
CA VAL A 6 -7.99 -2.86 4.31
C VAL A 6 -8.74 -1.69 3.69
N ARG A 7 -8.06 -0.56 3.48
CA ARG A 7 -8.61 0.62 2.79
C ARG A 7 -7.72 0.97 1.62
N VAL A 8 -8.30 0.93 0.43
CA VAL A 8 -7.63 1.40 -0.79
C VAL A 8 -7.90 2.90 -0.91
N ILE A 9 -6.83 3.71 -0.94
CA ILE A 9 -6.95 5.15 -1.17
C ILE A 9 -6.72 5.41 -2.66
N PRO A 10 -7.68 6.03 -3.37
CA PRO A 10 -7.47 6.43 -4.76
C PRO A 10 -6.22 7.32 -4.87
N LYS A 11 -5.29 6.95 -5.78
CA LYS A 11 -4.01 7.65 -5.98
C LYS A 11 -3.13 7.75 -4.71
N GLY A 12 -3.38 6.86 -3.74
CA GLY A 12 -2.68 6.80 -2.46
C GLY A 12 -2.35 5.37 -2.08
N PRO A 13 -1.74 5.18 -0.88
CA PRO A 13 -1.36 3.85 -0.42
C PRO A 13 -2.57 2.99 -0.07
N VAL A 14 -2.34 1.69 0.04
CA VAL A 14 -3.27 0.76 0.69
C VAL A 14 -3.01 0.80 2.19
N LEU A 15 -4.01 1.16 2.99
CA LEU A 15 -3.91 1.13 4.45
C LEU A 15 -4.40 -0.23 4.96
N VAL A 16 -3.56 -0.90 5.74
CA VAL A 16 -3.87 -2.18 6.38
C VAL A 16 -3.81 -2.00 7.89
N SER A 17 -4.83 -2.50 8.60
CA SER A 17 -4.78 -2.63 10.07
C SER A 17 -3.72 -3.65 10.43
N GLY A 18 -2.68 -3.23 11.16
CA GLY A 18 -1.57 -4.11 11.52
C GLY A 18 -1.80 -4.90 12.81
N PRO A 19 -0.82 -5.73 13.22
CA PRO A 19 0.49 -5.93 12.58
C PRO A 19 0.40 -6.64 11.22
N VAL A 20 1.39 -6.45 10.34
CA VAL A 20 1.42 -7.09 9.01
C VAL A 20 2.78 -7.71 8.69
N ARG A 21 2.75 -8.77 7.89
CA ARG A 21 3.89 -9.39 7.22
C ARG A 21 3.64 -9.32 5.71
N ILE A 22 4.54 -8.67 4.98
CA ILE A 22 4.42 -8.42 3.54
C ILE A 22 5.44 -9.30 2.84
N GLU A 23 4.97 -10.19 1.98
CA GLU A 23 5.80 -11.04 1.13
C GLU A 23 5.99 -10.38 -0.24
N MET A 24 7.24 -10.34 -0.69
CA MET A 24 7.64 -9.72 -1.93
C MET A 24 7.89 -10.78 -3.02
N PRO A 25 7.77 -10.44 -4.32
CA PRO A 25 7.99 -11.40 -5.40
C PRO A 25 9.40 -12.01 -5.44
N ASP A 26 10.39 -11.34 -4.86
CA ASP A 26 11.78 -11.81 -4.75
C ASP A 26 12.02 -12.67 -3.50
N GLY A 27 10.97 -12.97 -2.74
CA GLY A 27 11.04 -13.74 -1.50
C GLY A 27 11.42 -12.92 -0.26
N GLN A 28 11.67 -11.62 -0.39
CA GLN A 28 11.88 -10.77 0.78
C GLN A 28 10.60 -10.62 1.60
N VAL A 29 10.78 -10.47 2.92
CA VAL A 29 9.68 -10.26 3.85
C VAL A 29 9.90 -8.96 4.60
N VAL A 30 8.88 -8.11 4.63
CA VAL A 30 8.86 -6.86 5.40
C VAL A 30 7.78 -6.95 6.46
N GLU A 31 8.19 -6.83 7.72
CA GLU A 31 7.30 -6.88 8.87
C GLU A 31 7.08 -5.47 9.44
N SER A 32 5.86 -5.22 9.91
CA SER A 32 5.54 -4.01 10.65
C SER A 32 4.56 -4.30 11.77
N ASP A 33 4.94 -3.90 12.98
CA ASP A 33 4.18 -4.01 14.22
C ASP A 33 3.22 -2.83 14.45
N ARG A 34 3.19 -1.86 13.54
CA ARG A 34 2.34 -0.67 13.65
C ARG A 34 0.88 -1.05 13.52
N PHE A 35 0.02 -0.40 14.31
CA PHE A 35 -1.44 -0.57 14.24
C PHE A 35 -2.03 -0.21 12.85
N MET A 36 -1.34 0.61 12.07
CA MET A 36 -1.73 0.95 10.70
C MET A 36 -0.51 1.03 9.80
N VAL A 37 -0.54 0.29 8.70
CA VAL A 37 0.57 0.16 7.76
C VAL A 37 0.11 0.64 6.40
N ALA A 38 0.89 1.56 5.80
CA ALA A 38 0.64 2.10 4.48
C ALA A 38 1.52 1.38 3.45
N ILE A 39 0.92 0.53 2.62
CA ILE A 39 1.58 -0.18 1.53
C ILE A 39 1.58 0.69 0.28
N CYS A 40 2.74 0.80 -0.36
CA CYS A 40 2.91 1.54 -1.59
C CYS A 40 2.21 0.84 -2.76
N SER A 41 1.32 1.57 -3.43
CA SER A 41 0.64 1.15 -4.66
C SER A 41 1.21 1.81 -5.92
N CYS A 42 2.14 2.76 -5.78
CA CYS A 42 2.66 3.56 -6.91
C CYS A 42 4.07 3.15 -7.36
N SER A 43 4.70 2.19 -6.69
CA SER A 43 6.05 1.67 -6.96
C SER A 43 7.18 2.72 -7.01
N ARG A 44 6.95 3.91 -6.42
CA ARG A 44 7.94 5.02 -6.39
C ARG A 44 8.57 5.24 -5.02
N SER A 45 8.15 4.47 -4.01
CA SER A 45 8.67 4.61 -2.66
C SER A 45 10.13 4.20 -2.60
N LYS A 46 10.97 4.97 -1.92
CA LYS A 46 12.34 4.56 -1.58
C LYS A 46 12.40 3.50 -0.49
N GLN A 47 11.28 3.29 0.21
CA GLN A 47 11.13 2.29 1.26
C GLN A 47 10.14 1.19 0.82
N TYR A 48 10.05 0.92 -0.48
CA TYR A 48 9.18 -0.11 -1.03
C TYR A 48 9.39 -1.44 -0.27
N PRO A 49 8.33 -2.12 0.18
CA PRO A 49 6.91 -1.95 -0.16
C PRO A 49 6.13 -0.89 0.64
N LEU A 50 6.74 -0.22 1.62
CA LEU A 50 6.06 0.78 2.45
C LEU A 50 5.93 2.13 1.74
N CYS A 51 4.86 2.87 2.03
CA CYS A 51 4.65 4.20 1.46
C CYS A 51 5.46 5.28 2.20
N ASP A 52 6.29 6.01 1.46
CA ASP A 52 7.12 7.13 1.95
C ASP A 52 6.58 8.51 1.49
N THR A 53 5.32 8.57 1.06
CA THR A 53 4.65 9.73 0.43
C THR A 53 5.12 10.12 -0.98
N SER A 54 6.02 9.36 -1.62
CA SER A 54 6.49 9.65 -2.99
C SER A 54 5.38 9.69 -4.05
N HIS A 55 4.23 9.04 -3.81
CA HIS A 55 3.03 9.13 -4.66
C HIS A 55 2.55 10.58 -4.85
N ARG A 56 2.76 11.47 -3.88
CA ARG A 56 2.32 12.88 -3.97
C ARG A 56 3.08 13.66 -5.04
N ARG A 57 4.32 13.26 -5.35
CA ARG A 57 5.21 13.96 -6.29
C ARG A 57 4.86 13.70 -7.75
N CYS A 58 4.09 12.65 -8.03
CA CYS A 58 3.68 12.31 -9.39
C CYS A 58 2.21 12.00 -9.42
N ARG A 59 1.41 13.06 -9.51
CA ARG A 59 0.00 12.99 -9.87
C ARG A 59 -0.12 12.70 -11.38
N SER A 60 0.22 11.49 -11.84
CA SER A 60 -0.26 11.04 -13.15
C SER A 60 -1.70 10.54 -12.99
N ILE A 61 -2.59 11.06 -13.82
CA ILE A 61 -4.06 10.90 -13.69
C ILE A 61 -4.54 9.46 -14.01
N LYS A 62 -3.69 8.55 -14.46
CA LYS A 62 -4.11 7.40 -15.28
C LYS A 62 -4.58 6.12 -14.57
N ASP A 63 -4.35 5.90 -13.27
CA ASP A 63 -4.38 4.51 -12.78
C ASP A 63 -5.52 4.16 -11.78
N PHE A 64 -6.70 4.76 -11.92
CA PHE A 64 -7.89 4.23 -11.23
C PHE A 64 -9.13 4.36 -12.12
N VAL A 65 -9.33 3.38 -13.00
CA VAL A 65 -10.65 3.07 -13.53
C VAL A 65 -11.16 1.90 -12.68
N PRO A 66 -12.00 2.13 -11.66
CA PRO A 66 -12.83 1.05 -11.17
C PRO A 66 -13.86 0.80 -12.27
N GLU A 67 -13.74 -0.35 -12.94
CA GLU A 67 -14.81 -0.85 -13.79
C GLU A 67 -16.07 -0.94 -12.92
N ALA A 68 -16.98 0.00 -13.13
CA ALA A 68 -18.30 0.00 -12.52
C ALA A 68 -19.13 -1.04 -13.29
N ASN A 69 -19.55 -2.08 -12.59
CA ASN A 69 -20.62 -2.97 -13.05
C ASN A 69 -21.97 -2.29 -12.80
#